data_AF-A0A5B0RFB3-F1
#
_entry.id   AF-A0A5B0RFB3-F1
#
_cell.length_a   1.000
_cell.length_b   1.000
_cell.length_c   1.000
_cell.angle_alpha   90.00
_cell.angle_beta   90.00
_cell.angle_gamma   90.00
#
_symmetry.space_group_name_H-M   'P 1'
#
loop_
_entity.id
_entity.type
_entity.pdbx_description
1 polymer ?
#
loop_
_entity_poly.entity_id
_entity_poly.type
_entity_poly.pdbx_seq_one_letter_code
_entity_poly.pdbx_strand_id
1 'polypeptide(L)'
;MAITDTDETQDSLSRLSMEDAEILSPQQMLNEFEVVNICAPMVRYSKLPFRQLVSEYETHITFTPMILAQEFCLSAKARDSDFSTNAAERGIFLMQESPSPSSSSSAATIPDSHPVKKRKVRGSLVAQFGGHDPFYMGHAAALIKKYVDGIDINCGCPQQWAYKEGIGSALLRKWIA
;
A
#
# COMPACT_ATOMS: atom_id res chain seq x y z
N MET A 1 -31.17 -34.76 -15.36
CA MET A 1 -31.18 -33.87 -14.19
C MET A 1 -30.00 -32.92 -14.38
N ALA A 2 -30.25 -31.76 -14.99
CA ALA A 2 -29.22 -30.77 -15.26
C ALA A 2 -28.98 -29.99 -13.96
N ILE A 3 -27.78 -30.14 -13.39
CA ILE A 3 -27.32 -29.29 -12.30
C ILE A 3 -26.88 -27.99 -12.97
N THR A 4 -27.64 -26.93 -12.73
CA THR A 4 -27.27 -25.57 -13.10
C THR A 4 -26.42 -25.02 -11.97
N ASP A 5 -25.10 -25.20 -12.08
CA ASP A 5 -24.15 -24.41 -11.28
C ASP A 5 -24.12 -23.01 -11.90
N THR A 6 -24.97 -22.12 -11.38
CA THR A 6 -24.76 -20.68 -11.54
C THR A 6 -23.61 -20.30 -10.62
N ASP A 7 -22.43 -20.17 -11.22
CA ASP A 7 -21.23 -19.59 -10.64
C ASP A 7 -21.45 -18.09 -10.36
N GLU A 8 -22.17 -17.78 -9.28
CA GLU A 8 -22.36 -16.41 -8.80
C GLU A 8 -21.05 -15.81 -8.24
N THR A 9 -20.07 -16.64 -7.92
CA THR A 9 -18.78 -16.21 -7.37
C THR A 9 -17.88 -15.56 -8.42
N GLN A 10 -17.86 -16.08 -9.64
CA GLN A 10 -16.95 -15.60 -10.69
C GLN A 10 -17.46 -14.32 -11.41
N ASP A 11 -18.76 -14.05 -11.37
CA ASP A 11 -19.40 -12.85 -11.93
C ASP A 11 -19.23 -11.59 -11.03
N SER A 12 -18.88 -11.78 -9.74
CA SER A 12 -18.72 -10.68 -8.79
C SER A 12 -17.37 -9.93 -8.93
N LEU A 13 -16.30 -10.65 -9.31
CA LEU A 13 -14.95 -10.10 -9.46
C LEU A 13 -14.74 -9.36 -10.79
N SER A 14 -15.54 -9.67 -11.81
CA SER A 14 -15.42 -9.09 -13.17
C SER A 14 -16.12 -7.73 -13.32
N ARG A 15 -16.86 -7.25 -12.31
CA ARG A 15 -17.75 -6.07 -12.40
C ARG A 15 -17.23 -4.79 -11.76
N LEU A 16 -16.06 -4.81 -11.12
CA LEU A 16 -15.48 -3.57 -10.58
C LEU A 16 -14.65 -2.87 -11.67
N SER A 17 -15.34 -2.20 -12.60
CA SER A 17 -14.69 -1.30 -13.57
C SER A 17 -13.85 -0.25 -12.85
N MET A 18 -12.70 0.14 -13.41
CA MET A 18 -11.87 1.21 -12.83
C MET A 18 -12.56 2.59 -12.85
N GLU A 19 -13.59 2.75 -13.69
CA GLU A 19 -14.13 4.06 -14.11
C GLU A 19 -14.86 4.83 -12.99
N ASP A 20 -15.19 4.17 -11.87
CA ASP A 20 -15.91 4.77 -10.74
C ASP A 20 -15.20 4.60 -9.39
N ALA A 21 -13.98 4.06 -9.39
CA ALA A 21 -13.26 3.83 -8.15
C ALA A 21 -12.62 5.13 -7.64
N GLU A 22 -12.90 5.47 -6.39
CA GLU A 22 -12.31 6.63 -5.74
C GLU A 22 -10.80 6.41 -5.52
N ILE A 23 -10.00 7.44 -5.80
CA ILE A 23 -8.56 7.43 -5.55
C ILE A 23 -8.31 8.18 -4.25
N LEU A 24 -7.85 7.45 -3.24
CA LEU A 24 -7.55 7.97 -1.91
C LEU A 24 -6.05 7.86 -1.66
N SER A 25 -5.50 8.78 -0.87
CA SER A 25 -4.16 8.60 -0.33
C SER A 25 -4.11 7.42 0.63
N PRO A 26 -2.95 6.75 0.82
CA PRO A 26 -2.79 5.72 1.84
C PRO A 26 -3.24 6.18 3.24
N GLN A 27 -3.00 7.46 3.58
CA GLN A 27 -3.42 8.03 4.86
C GLN A 27 -4.95 8.11 4.99
N GLN A 28 -5.65 8.53 3.93
CA GLN A 28 -7.11 8.54 3.91
C GLN A 28 -7.68 7.12 4.03
N MET A 29 -7.10 6.15 3.31
CA MET A 29 -7.53 4.76 3.42
C MET A 29 -7.42 4.24 4.87
N LEU A 30 -6.30 4.52 5.54
CA LEU A 30 -6.08 4.12 6.94
C LEU A 30 -7.02 4.80 7.94
N ASN A 31 -7.45 6.03 7.66
CA ASN A 31 -8.31 6.79 8.57
C ASN A 31 -9.81 6.52 8.35
N GLU A 32 -10.21 6.25 7.11
CA GLU A 32 -11.63 6.24 6.69
C GLU A 32 -12.26 4.85 6.68
N PHE A 33 -11.47 3.77 6.65
CA PHE A 33 -11.98 2.39 6.55
C PHE A 33 -11.62 1.54 7.76
N GLU A 34 -12.53 0.63 8.12
CA GLU A 34 -12.42 -0.19 9.33
C GLU A 34 -11.27 -1.20 9.26
N VAL A 35 -11.11 -1.84 8.10
CA VAL A 35 -10.07 -2.85 7.86
C VAL A 35 -9.31 -2.49 6.59
N VAL A 36 -7.99 -2.38 6.72
CA VAL A 36 -7.07 -2.14 5.61
C VAL A 36 -5.96 -3.19 5.66
N ASN A 37 -6.03 -4.16 4.75
CA ASN A 37 -4.95 -5.13 4.56
C ASN A 37 -3.79 -4.51 3.78
N ILE A 38 -2.57 -4.72 4.28
CA ILE A 38 -1.35 -4.13 3.73
C ILE A 38 -0.31 -5.23 3.47
N CYS A 39 0.22 -5.28 2.26
CA CYS A 39 1.37 -6.11 1.94
C CYS A 39 2.67 -5.36 2.30
N ALA A 40 3.40 -5.90 3.27
CA ALA A 40 4.64 -5.33 3.76
C ALA A 40 5.74 -5.30 2.68
N PRO A 41 6.71 -4.37 2.79
CA PRO A 41 7.87 -4.33 1.91
C PRO A 41 8.79 -5.51 2.18
N MET A 42 9.07 -6.31 1.14
CA MET A 42 9.95 -7.47 1.23
C MET A 42 10.99 -7.43 0.12
N VAL A 43 12.27 -7.33 0.50
CA VAL A 43 13.40 -7.35 -0.44
C VAL A 43 13.35 -8.66 -1.25
N ARG A 44 13.49 -8.57 -2.57
CA ARG A 44 13.34 -9.65 -3.57
C ARG A 44 11.92 -10.13 -3.86
N TYR A 45 10.97 -10.02 -2.93
CA TYR A 45 9.63 -10.61 -3.08
C TYR A 45 8.58 -9.63 -3.60
N SER A 46 8.43 -8.44 -2.99
CA SER A 46 7.37 -7.47 -3.33
C SER A 46 7.60 -6.72 -4.66
N LYS A 47 8.17 -7.39 -5.67
CA LYS A 47 8.27 -6.90 -7.05
C LYS A 47 6.89 -6.90 -7.73
N LEU A 48 6.79 -6.20 -8.86
CA LEU A 48 5.53 -5.95 -9.57
C LEU A 48 4.62 -7.19 -9.72
N PRO A 49 5.09 -8.36 -10.18
CA PRO A 49 4.21 -9.52 -10.34
C PRO A 49 3.55 -9.96 -9.03
N PHE A 50 4.29 -9.92 -7.92
CA PHE A 50 3.76 -10.30 -6.62
C PHE A 50 2.76 -9.27 -6.10
N ARG A 51 3.07 -7.97 -6.24
CA ARG A 51 2.16 -6.89 -5.83
C ARG A 51 0.84 -6.94 -6.58
N GLN A 52 0.91 -7.16 -7.90
CA GLN A 52 -0.27 -7.33 -8.72
C GLN A 52 -1.09 -8.54 -8.26
N LEU A 53 -0.45 -9.70 -8.06
CA LEU A 53 -1.13 -10.89 -7.56
C LEU A 53 -1.85 -10.63 -6.24
N VAL A 54 -1.18 -10.11 -5.21
CA VAL A 54 -1.81 -9.91 -3.91
C VAL A 54 -2.92 -8.85 -3.95
N SER A 55 -2.85 -7.89 -4.88
CA SER A 55 -3.92 -6.90 -5.09
C SER A 55 -5.25 -7.53 -5.55
N GLU A 56 -5.23 -8.77 -6.06
CA GLU A 56 -6.42 -9.56 -6.40
C GLU A 56 -7.02 -10.26 -5.16
N TYR A 57 -6.33 -10.26 -4.01
CA TYR A 57 -6.71 -10.93 -2.77
C TYR A 57 -6.87 -9.93 -1.61
N GLU A 58 -7.77 -8.96 -1.75
CA GLU A 58 -8.14 -7.98 -0.70
C GLU A 58 -6.94 -7.24 -0.08
N THR A 59 -5.83 -7.11 -0.80
CA THR A 59 -4.66 -6.32 -0.35
C THR A 59 -4.76 -4.91 -0.88
N HIS A 60 -5.20 -4.01 -0.01
CA HIS A 60 -5.56 -2.63 -0.36
C HIS A 60 -4.34 -1.73 -0.58
N ILE A 61 -3.27 -1.96 0.17
CA ILE A 61 -2.02 -1.19 0.06
C ILE A 61 -0.86 -2.17 -0.14
N THR A 62 -0.07 -1.94 -1.19
CA THR A 62 1.14 -2.72 -1.45
C THR A 62 2.38 -1.84 -1.35
N PHE A 63 3.50 -2.44 -0.95
CA PHE A 63 4.78 -1.76 -0.88
C PHE A 63 5.76 -2.32 -1.90
N THR A 64 6.59 -1.46 -2.48
CA THR A 64 7.78 -1.90 -3.24
C THR A 64 8.74 -2.67 -2.33
N PRO A 65 9.73 -3.41 -2.88
CA PRO A 65 10.91 -3.75 -2.10
C PRO A 65 11.57 -2.46 -1.59
N MET A 66 12.42 -2.56 -0.57
CA MET A 66 13.23 -1.42 -0.15
C MET A 66 14.16 -1.00 -1.30
N ILE A 67 14.03 0.25 -1.77
CA ILE A 67 14.84 0.85 -2.82
C ILE A 67 15.92 1.73 -2.18
N LEU A 68 17.18 1.62 -2.59
CA LEU A 68 18.24 2.51 -2.08
C LEU A 68 18.13 3.89 -2.74
N ALA A 69 17.84 4.92 -1.95
CA ALA A 69 17.52 6.26 -2.46
C ALA A 69 18.67 6.87 -3.27
N GLN A 70 19.92 6.72 -2.80
CA GLN A 70 21.10 7.23 -3.48
C GLN A 70 21.26 6.58 -4.87
N GLU A 71 21.17 5.26 -4.94
CA GLU A 71 21.36 4.51 -6.19
C GLU A 71 20.23 4.78 -7.18
N PHE A 72 19.00 4.92 -6.66
CA PHE A 72 17.84 5.32 -7.43
C PHE A 72 18.03 6.72 -8.05
N CYS A 73 18.68 7.65 -7.36
CA CYS A 73 18.98 8.98 -7.92
C CYS A 73 20.09 8.90 -8.99
N LEU A 74 21.19 8.22 -8.67
CA LEU A 74 22.43 8.30 -9.44
C LEU A 74 22.44 7.40 -10.69
N SER A 75 21.65 6.33 -10.73
CA SER A 75 21.74 5.32 -11.78
C SER A 75 20.39 4.97 -12.39
N ALA A 76 20.21 5.25 -13.69
CA ALA A 76 19.03 4.81 -14.43
C ALA A 76 18.87 3.27 -14.40
N LYS A 77 19.98 2.54 -14.53
CA LYS A 77 19.99 1.08 -14.44
C LYS A 77 19.50 0.57 -13.08
N ALA A 78 19.85 1.25 -11.99
CA ALA A 78 19.35 0.91 -10.66
C ALA A 78 17.84 1.16 -10.58
N ARG A 79 17.35 2.31 -11.08
CA ARG A 79 15.91 2.59 -11.14
C ARG A 79 15.12 1.52 -11.90
N ASP A 80 15.58 1.16 -13.08
CA ASP A 80 14.90 0.17 -13.93
C ASP A 80 14.89 -1.23 -13.30
N SER A 81 15.90 -1.56 -12.50
CA SER A 81 16.00 -2.82 -11.76
C SER A 81 15.11 -2.84 -10.51
N ASP A 82 15.07 -1.74 -9.77
CA ASP A 82 14.47 -1.66 -8.44
C ASP A 82 12.98 -1.30 -8.50
N PHE A 83 12.55 -0.58 -9.53
CA PHE A 83 11.18 -0.11 -9.68
C PHE A 83 10.59 -0.42 -11.05
N SER A 84 9.44 -1.08 -11.02
CA SER A 84 8.52 -1.19 -12.13
C SER A 84 7.10 -1.13 -11.59
N THR A 85 6.18 -0.60 -12.40
CA THR A 85 4.77 -0.43 -12.03
C THR A 85 3.85 -0.65 -13.23
N ASN A 86 2.57 -0.94 -12.97
CA ASN A 86 1.51 -0.89 -13.97
C ASN A 86 0.18 -0.43 -13.34
N ALA A 87 -0.87 -0.31 -14.16
CA ALA A 87 -2.20 0.08 -13.68
C ALA A 87 -2.91 -1.05 -12.91
N ALA A 88 -2.65 -2.31 -13.28
CA ALA A 88 -3.35 -3.48 -12.73
C ALA A 88 -2.96 -3.79 -11.28
N GLU A 89 -1.80 -3.34 -10.78
CA GLU A 89 -1.35 -3.64 -9.41
C GLU A 89 -2.05 -2.84 -8.31
N ARG A 90 -2.99 -1.96 -8.69
CA ARG A 90 -3.86 -1.21 -7.77
C ARG A 90 -5.29 -1.70 -7.94
N GLY A 91 -5.55 -2.90 -7.42
CA GLY A 91 -6.87 -3.53 -7.43
C GLY A 91 -8.01 -2.59 -7.02
N ILE A 92 -9.25 -3.00 -7.29
CA ILE A 92 -10.45 -2.22 -6.97
C ILE A 92 -11.22 -2.96 -5.89
N PHE A 93 -11.54 -2.26 -4.81
CA PHE A 93 -12.11 -2.85 -3.60
C PHE A 93 -13.40 -2.15 -3.22
N LEU A 94 -14.35 -2.90 -2.66
CA LEU A 94 -15.55 -2.35 -2.03
C LEU A 94 -15.33 -2.31 -0.51
N MET A 95 -14.78 -1.21 -0.01
CA MET A 95 -14.32 -1.06 1.36
C MET A 95 -15.42 -0.49 2.29
N GLN A 96 -15.47 -0.96 3.53
CA GLN A 96 -16.41 -0.55 4.57
C GLN A 96 -15.85 0.61 5.40
N GLU A 97 -16.58 1.73 5.44
CA GLU A 97 -16.17 2.91 6.21
C GLU A 97 -16.13 2.61 7.72
N SER A 98 -15.16 3.21 8.40
CA SER A 98 -15.08 3.22 9.86
C SER A 98 -16.32 3.89 10.46
N PRO A 99 -16.83 3.40 11.62
CA PRO A 99 -17.91 4.07 12.33
C PRO A 99 -17.53 5.52 12.65
N SER A 100 -18.43 6.47 12.36
CA SER A 100 -18.17 7.87 12.66
C SER A 100 -18.01 8.08 14.18
N PRO A 101 -16.98 8.79 14.67
CA PRO A 101 -16.74 8.99 16.11
C PRO A 101 -17.87 9.73 16.85
N SER A 102 -18.83 10.31 16.12
CA SER A 102 -20.03 10.95 16.66
C SER A 102 -21.11 10.00 17.20
N SER A 103 -20.96 8.67 17.08
CA SER A 103 -21.88 7.70 17.69
C SER A 103 -21.42 7.16 19.04
N SER A 104 -20.49 7.84 19.73
CA SER A 104 -20.10 7.52 21.11
C SER A 104 -21.10 8.06 22.14
N SER A 105 -22.36 7.62 22.05
CA SER A 105 -23.33 7.74 23.15
C SER A 105 -23.72 6.35 23.64
N SER A 106 -23.14 5.99 24.80
CA SER A 106 -23.66 5.14 25.87
C SER A 106 -24.73 4.07 25.57
N ALA A 107 -24.42 2.87 26.07
CA ALA A 107 -25.31 1.77 26.45
C ALA A 107 -25.81 0.87 25.31
N ALA A 108 -25.56 -0.43 25.52
CA ALA A 108 -26.02 -1.57 24.76
C ALA A 108 -27.50 -1.42 24.35
N THR A 109 -27.69 -0.92 23.14
CA THR A 109 -28.96 -0.97 22.42
C THR A 109 -28.70 -1.80 21.18
N ILE A 110 -29.67 -2.66 20.86
CA ILE A 110 -29.75 -3.61 19.73
C ILE A 110 -29.00 -3.06 18.51
N PRO A 111 -28.14 -3.84 17.82
CA PRO A 111 -27.44 -3.37 16.63
C PRO A 111 -28.48 -2.88 15.63
N ASP A 112 -28.58 -1.55 15.54
CA ASP A 112 -29.48 -0.88 14.63
C ASP A 112 -29.08 -1.32 13.22
N SER A 113 -30.05 -1.71 12.39
CA SER A 113 -29.85 -2.25 11.04
C SER A 113 -29.41 -1.16 10.05
N HIS A 114 -28.62 -0.21 10.52
CA HIS A 114 -28.07 0.87 9.74
C HIS A 114 -27.18 0.27 8.65
N PRO A 115 -27.47 0.55 7.37
CA PRO A 115 -26.69 0.00 6.28
C PRO A 115 -25.25 0.50 6.42
N VAL A 116 -24.33 -0.47 6.52
CA VAL A 116 -22.89 -0.22 6.47
C VAL A 116 -22.56 0.51 5.17
N LYS A 117 -22.00 1.72 5.28
CA LYS A 117 -21.61 2.50 4.11
C LYS A 117 -20.34 1.90 3.50
N LYS A 118 -20.46 1.44 2.25
CA LYS A 118 -19.34 0.89 1.47
C LYS A 118 -18.98 1.84 0.33
N ARG A 119 -17.69 1.99 0.06
CA ARG A 119 -17.15 2.79 -1.05
C ARG A 119 -16.29 1.93 -1.96
N LYS A 120 -16.40 2.18 -3.26
CA LYS A 120 -15.53 1.56 -4.28
C LYS A 120 -14.25 2.39 -4.35
N VAL A 121 -13.12 1.78 -3.99
CA VAL A 121 -11.83 2.46 -3.83
C VAL A 121 -10.77 1.72 -4.63
N ARG A 122 -9.89 2.48 -5.30
CA ARG A 122 -8.70 1.93 -5.94
C ARG A 122 -7.59 1.76 -4.90
N GLY A 123 -6.93 0.61 -4.87
CA GLY A 123 -5.79 0.34 -4.00
C GLY A 123 -4.62 1.31 -4.20
N SER A 124 -3.61 1.20 -3.33
CA SER A 124 -2.46 2.09 -3.33
C SER A 124 -1.13 1.35 -3.41
N LEU A 125 -0.17 1.94 -4.11
CA LEU A 125 1.23 1.51 -4.13
C LEU A 125 2.10 2.52 -3.35
N VAL A 126 2.85 2.04 -2.37
CA VAL A 126 3.80 2.83 -1.59
C VAL A 126 5.23 2.44 -1.96
N ALA A 127 6.07 3.43 -2.30
CA ALA A 127 7.50 3.20 -2.46
C ALA A 127 8.21 3.30 -1.11
N GLN A 128 8.89 2.24 -0.69
CA GLN A 128 9.76 2.29 0.48
C GLN A 128 11.21 2.56 0.08
N PHE A 129 11.79 3.64 0.61
CA PHE A 129 13.19 3.97 0.43
C PHE A 129 14.05 3.62 1.65
N GLY A 130 15.26 3.12 1.41
CA GLY A 130 16.36 3.08 2.37
C GLY A 130 17.40 4.15 2.02
N GLY A 131 17.79 4.95 3.01
CA GLY A 131 18.76 6.03 2.83
C GLY A 131 18.92 6.82 4.13
N HIS A 132 20.00 7.58 4.24
CA HIS A 132 20.27 8.43 5.42
C HIS A 132 20.58 9.89 5.05
N ASP A 133 20.75 10.19 3.76
CA ASP A 133 21.02 11.53 3.27
C ASP A 133 19.70 12.19 2.82
N PRO A 134 19.28 13.31 3.44
CA PRO A 134 18.01 13.97 3.11
C PRO A 134 17.96 14.46 1.66
N PHE A 135 19.09 14.81 1.04
CA PHE A 135 19.13 15.23 -0.37
C PHE A 135 18.69 14.09 -1.28
N TYR A 136 19.29 12.90 -1.14
CA TYR A 136 18.93 11.74 -1.95
C TYR A 136 17.51 11.23 -1.65
N MET A 137 17.07 11.29 -0.39
CA MET A 137 15.69 10.93 -0.03
C MET A 137 14.66 11.83 -0.72
N GLY A 138 14.85 13.16 -0.67
CA GLY A 138 13.97 14.11 -1.34
C GLY A 138 14.00 13.99 -2.86
N HIS A 139 15.18 13.77 -3.44
CA HIS A 139 15.34 13.61 -4.89
C HIS A 139 14.70 12.31 -5.39
N ALA A 140 14.89 11.19 -4.69
CA ALA A 140 14.27 9.91 -5.04
C ALA A 140 12.74 9.99 -4.98
N ALA A 141 12.19 10.64 -3.94
CA ALA A 141 10.75 10.91 -3.85
C ALA A 141 10.25 11.74 -5.04
N ALA A 142 10.99 12.79 -5.44
CA ALA A 142 10.63 13.63 -6.58
C ALA A 142 10.62 12.87 -7.92
N LEU A 143 11.52 11.90 -8.09
CA LEU A 143 11.60 11.05 -9.29
C LEU A 143 10.43 10.06 -9.38
N ILE A 144 10.02 9.46 -8.25
CA ILE A 144 9.03 8.38 -8.24
C ILE A 144 7.58 8.87 -8.07
N LYS A 145 7.34 10.09 -7.55
CA LYS A 145 6.01 10.57 -7.12
C LYS A 145 4.86 10.44 -8.13
N LYS A 146 5.15 10.39 -9.44
CA LYS A 146 4.13 10.24 -10.49
C LYS A 146 3.64 8.79 -10.65
N TYR A 147 4.34 7.85 -10.05
CA TYR A 147 4.16 6.41 -10.26
C TYR A 147 3.69 5.68 -9.00
N VAL A 148 3.58 6.37 -7.87
CA VAL A 148 3.21 5.80 -6.56
C VAL A 148 2.27 6.74 -5.81
N ASP A 149 1.56 6.18 -4.84
CA ASP A 149 0.49 6.84 -4.10
C ASP A 149 0.94 7.27 -2.69
N GLY A 150 2.10 6.77 -2.26
CA GLY A 150 2.76 7.17 -1.02
C GLY A 150 4.27 6.91 -1.05
N ILE A 151 4.96 7.55 -0.12
CA ILE A 151 6.39 7.38 0.12
C ILE A 151 6.57 6.93 1.58
N ASP A 152 7.40 5.91 1.77
CA ASP A 152 7.78 5.37 3.06
C ASP A 152 9.29 5.34 3.23
N ILE A 153 9.76 5.42 4.48
CA ILE A 153 11.18 5.39 4.83
C ILE A 153 11.44 4.15 5.68
N ASN A 154 12.35 3.29 5.23
CA ASN A 154 12.77 2.15 6.01
C ASN A 154 13.64 2.62 7.20
N CYS A 155 13.01 2.67 8.38
CA CYS A 155 13.67 2.92 9.66
C CYS A 155 13.78 1.66 10.53
N GLY A 156 13.52 0.47 9.98
CA GLY A 156 13.34 -0.76 10.76
C GLY A 156 14.29 -1.90 10.42
N CYS A 157 14.94 -1.91 9.25
CA CYS A 157 15.77 -3.03 8.81
C CYS A 157 16.93 -3.27 9.79
N PRO A 158 17.05 -4.47 10.40
CA PRO A 158 18.13 -4.78 11.34
C PRO A 158 19.30 -5.50 10.67
N GLN A 159 19.25 -5.72 9.35
CA GLN A 159 20.32 -6.45 8.65
C GLN A 159 21.66 -5.72 8.82
N GLN A 160 22.71 -6.48 9.12
CA GLN A 160 24.01 -5.90 9.50
C GLN A 160 24.59 -4.97 8.43
N TRP A 161 24.39 -5.28 7.14
CA TRP A 161 24.85 -4.42 6.06
C TRP A 161 24.12 -3.07 6.08
N ALA A 162 22.79 -3.08 6.18
CA ALA A 162 21.96 -1.88 6.20
C ALA A 162 22.30 -1.01 7.42
N TYR A 163 22.51 -1.64 8.58
CA TYR A 163 22.91 -0.94 9.78
C TYR A 163 24.30 -0.28 9.65
N LYS A 164 25.29 -0.98 9.06
CA LYS A 164 26.64 -0.45 8.83
C LYS A 164 26.65 0.71 7.84
N GLU A 165 25.79 0.66 6.81
CA GLU A 165 25.57 1.78 5.88
C GLU A 165 24.78 2.93 6.51
N GLY A 166 24.38 2.84 7.79
CA GLY A 166 23.68 3.92 8.48
C GLY A 166 22.22 4.11 8.06
N ILE A 167 21.63 3.13 7.38
CA ILE A 167 20.21 3.10 6.97
C ILE A 167 19.39 2.12 7.84
N GLY A 168 18.07 2.05 7.62
CA GLY A 168 17.23 1.12 8.37
C GLY A 168 17.16 1.48 9.85
N SER A 169 17.26 0.48 10.73
CA SER A 169 17.22 0.67 12.19
C SER A 169 18.35 1.53 12.75
N ALA A 170 19.44 1.76 12.01
CA ALA A 170 20.49 2.69 12.42
C ALA A 170 20.00 4.14 12.52
N LEU A 171 18.99 4.52 11.74
CA LEU A 171 18.38 5.86 11.79
C LEU A 171 17.77 6.16 13.16
N LEU A 172 17.23 5.16 13.84
CA LEU A 172 16.58 5.31 15.15
C LEU A 172 17.58 5.63 16.28
N ARG A 173 18.88 5.35 16.09
CA ARG A 173 19.90 5.67 17.11
C ARG A 173 20.39 7.12 17.05
N LYS A 174 20.17 7.82 15.93
CA LYS A 174 20.66 9.19 15.72
C LYS A 174 19.81 10.26 16.42
N TRP A 175 18.78 9.87 17.17
CA TRP A 175 17.86 10.77 17.88
C TRP A 175 18.26 11.07 19.34
N ILE A 176 19.29 10.41 19.90
CA ILE A 176 19.70 10.53 21.32
C ILE A 176 21.08 11.20 21.50
N ALA A 177 21.63 11.86 20.48
CA ALA A 177 22.93 12.55 20.56
C ALA A 177 22.78 14.07 20.54
#